data_AF-A0A0F9JUX4-F1
#
_entry.id   AF-A0A0F9JUX4-F1
#
_cell.length_a   1.000
_cell.length_b   1.000
_cell.length_c   1.000
_cell.angle_alpha   90.00
_cell.angle_beta   90.00
_cell.angle_gamma   90.00
#
_symmetry.space_group_name_H-M   'P 1'
#
loop_
_entity.id
_entity.type
_entity.pdbx_description
1 polymer ?
#
loop_
_entity_poly.entity_id
_entity_poly.type
_entity_poly.pdbx_seq_one_letter_code
_entity_poly.pdbx_strand_id
1 'polypeptide(L)'
;MNFFSPVFVSTSHTRNLQNRILNWVLKMQTAPTQFRMNEGAESTIFASCFALFIIDLFVKVKEWSQKEKNLWVDFINTFQDKNSGYFLPGYSPYGNNTKPVHQITCSCLSALSVLNARPKYELKFLNQWKTKDDIHNYLKKRLEFLENDRLGIFSK
;
A
#
# COMPACT_ATOMS: atom_id res chain seq x y z
N MET A 1 1.42 33.31 15.27
CA MET A 1 0.64 32.19 14.72
C MET A 1 0.20 32.58 13.32
N ASN A 2 0.87 32.05 12.29
CA ASN A 2 0.51 32.33 10.90
C ASN A 2 -0.51 31.29 10.43
N PHE A 3 -1.73 31.75 10.17
CA PHE A 3 -2.75 30.99 9.47
C PHE A 3 -2.36 30.92 8.00
N PHE A 4 -2.02 29.73 7.50
CA PHE A 4 -1.95 29.49 6.07
C PHE A 4 -3.37 29.50 5.50
N SER A 5 -3.73 30.61 4.84
CA SER A 5 -4.90 30.62 3.95
C SER A 5 -4.60 29.71 2.75
N PRO A 6 -5.43 28.70 2.45
CA PRO A 6 -5.29 27.95 1.22
C PRO A 6 -5.67 28.87 0.06
N VAL A 7 -4.71 29.13 -0.82
CA VAL A 7 -4.93 29.77 -2.11
C VAL A 7 -5.88 28.87 -2.90
N PHE A 8 -7.11 29.35 -3.11
CA PHE A 8 -8.09 28.71 -3.99
C PHE A 8 -7.56 28.76 -5.44
N VAL A 9 -6.93 27.68 -5.88
CA VAL A 9 -6.60 27.46 -7.29
C VAL A 9 -7.89 27.22 -8.05
N SER A 10 -8.07 27.96 -9.15
CA SER A 10 -9.20 27.92 -10.08
C SER A 10 -9.75 26.50 -10.32
N THR A 11 -11.02 26.31 -10.01
CA THR A 11 -11.74 25.04 -10.00
C THR A 11 -11.84 24.35 -11.37
N SER A 12 -11.58 25.06 -12.48
CA SER A 12 -11.65 24.51 -13.84
C SER A 12 -10.39 23.73 -14.24
N HIS A 13 -9.21 24.23 -13.87
CA HIS A 13 -7.93 23.60 -14.20
C HIS A 13 -7.69 22.34 -13.38
N THR A 14 -8.08 22.36 -12.10
CA THR A 14 -7.92 21.22 -11.19
C THR A 14 -8.78 20.04 -11.65
N ARG A 15 -10.03 20.28 -12.08
CA ARG A 15 -10.89 19.22 -12.65
C ARG A 15 -10.31 18.63 -13.94
N ASN A 16 -9.69 19.45 -14.79
CA ASN A 16 -9.05 18.96 -16.01
C ASN A 16 -7.89 18.00 -15.69
N LEU A 17 -7.01 18.36 -14.75
CA LEU A 17 -5.90 17.51 -14.34
C LEU A 17 -6.39 16.20 -13.69
N GLN A 18 -7.37 16.27 -12.78
CA GLN A 18 -7.97 15.10 -12.14
C GLN A 18 -8.50 14.10 -13.18
N ASN A 19 -9.27 14.60 -14.16
CA ASN A 19 -9.81 13.77 -15.23
C ASN A 19 -8.70 13.14 -16.09
N ARG A 20 -7.64 13.90 -16.40
CA ARG A 20 -6.49 13.37 -17.16
C ARG A 20 -5.76 12.26 -16.40
N ILE A 21 -5.55 12.43 -15.10
CA ILE A 21 -4.90 11.42 -14.25
C ILE A 21 -5.79 10.17 -14.15
N LEU A 22 -7.08 10.33 -13.84
CA LEU A 22 -8.01 9.21 -13.76
C LEU A 22 -8.09 8.44 -15.09
N ASN A 23 -8.20 9.16 -16.21
CA ASN A 23 -8.21 8.53 -17.54
C ASN A 23 -6.90 7.76 -17.81
N TRP A 24 -5.76 8.29 -17.39
CA TRP A 24 -4.48 7.59 -17.52
C TRP A 24 -4.44 6.33 -16.65
N VAL A 25 -4.89 6.39 -15.39
CA VAL A 25 -4.97 5.24 -14.49
C VAL A 25 -5.88 4.16 -15.07
N LEU A 26 -7.07 4.53 -15.57
CA LEU A 26 -8.01 3.60 -16.17
C LEU A 26 -7.47 2.95 -17.46
N LYS A 27 -6.60 3.62 -18.22
CA LYS A 27 -5.88 2.99 -19.36
C LYS A 27 -4.89 1.91 -18.93
N MET A 28 -4.45 1.93 -17.67
CA MET A 28 -3.58 0.89 -17.12
C MET A 28 -4.37 -0.29 -16.54
N GLN A 29 -5.70 -0.25 -16.58
CA GLN A 29 -6.55 -1.34 -16.12
C GLN A 29 -6.49 -2.52 -17.10
N THR A 30 -6.18 -3.71 -16.62
CA THR A 30 -6.19 -4.96 -17.39
C THR A 30 -7.38 -5.84 -17.04
N ALA A 31 -7.92 -5.69 -15.83
CA ALA A 31 -9.15 -6.31 -15.37
C ALA A 31 -9.79 -5.40 -14.29
N PRO A 32 -11.04 -5.65 -13.84
CA PRO A 32 -11.74 -4.74 -12.92
C PRO A 32 -10.96 -4.29 -11.67
N THR A 33 -10.05 -5.12 -11.14
CA THR A 33 -9.20 -4.84 -9.98
C THR A 33 -7.71 -4.90 -10.29
N GLN A 34 -7.33 -5.11 -11.55
CA GLN A 34 -5.95 -5.37 -11.96
C GLN A 34 -5.41 -4.22 -12.78
N PHE A 35 -4.28 -3.68 -12.35
CA PHE A 35 -3.61 -2.56 -13.00
C PHE A 35 -2.13 -2.87 -13.20
N ARG A 36 -1.54 -2.24 -14.22
CA ARG A 36 -0.09 -2.23 -14.50
C ARG A 36 0.50 -0.85 -14.17
N MET A 37 1.81 -0.80 -13.91
CA MET A 37 2.50 0.47 -13.59
C MET A 37 2.67 1.37 -14.83
N ASN A 38 2.83 0.76 -16.00
CA ASN A 38 3.05 1.42 -17.28
C ASN A 38 2.59 0.52 -18.43
N GLU A 39 2.59 1.06 -19.64
CA GLU A 39 2.24 0.33 -20.84
C GLU A 39 3.26 -0.78 -21.12
N GLY A 40 2.76 -2.00 -21.35
CA GLY A 40 3.61 -3.18 -21.59
C GLY A 40 4.08 -3.93 -20.33
N ALA A 41 3.89 -3.35 -19.13
CA ALA A 41 4.15 -4.09 -17.90
C ALA A 41 3.00 -5.04 -17.54
N GLU A 42 3.35 -6.11 -16.81
CA GLU A 42 2.40 -7.02 -16.21
C GLU A 42 1.60 -6.35 -15.09
N SER A 43 0.38 -6.85 -14.88
CA SER A 43 -0.45 -6.39 -13.76
C SER A 43 0.12 -6.92 -12.43
N THR A 44 0.10 -6.08 -11.39
CA THR A 44 0.60 -6.47 -10.06
C THR A 44 -0.31 -5.95 -8.96
N ILE A 45 -0.37 -6.66 -7.84
CA ILE A 45 -1.11 -6.19 -6.66
C ILE A 45 -0.64 -4.82 -6.18
N PHE A 46 0.67 -4.55 -6.31
CA PHE A 46 1.25 -3.25 -5.96
C PHE A 46 0.68 -2.14 -6.84
N ALA A 47 0.68 -2.33 -8.17
CA ALA A 47 0.11 -1.37 -9.11
C ALA A 47 -1.39 -1.16 -8.89
N SER A 48 -2.13 -2.24 -8.63
CA SER A 48 -3.56 -2.16 -8.29
C SER A 48 -3.84 -1.36 -7.02
N CYS A 49 -3.07 -1.55 -5.94
CA CYS A 49 -3.22 -0.75 -4.73
C CYS A 49 -2.95 0.73 -4.99
N PHE A 50 -1.93 1.06 -5.78
CA PHE A 50 -1.64 2.44 -6.17
C PHE A 50 -2.75 3.06 -7.01
N ALA A 51 -3.31 2.31 -7.97
CA ALA A 51 -4.45 2.76 -8.74
C ALA A 51 -5.64 3.08 -7.82
N LEU A 52 -5.94 2.21 -6.85
CA LEU A 52 -6.99 2.45 -5.86
C LEU A 52 -6.74 3.72 -5.04
N PHE A 53 -5.50 3.97 -4.59
CA PHE A 53 -5.16 5.20 -3.86
C PHE A 53 -5.39 6.46 -4.69
N ILE A 54 -5.04 6.43 -5.99
CA ILE A 54 -5.28 7.57 -6.89
C ILE A 54 -6.79 7.78 -7.11
N ILE A 55 -7.55 6.70 -7.26
CA ILE A 55 -9.02 6.76 -7.39
C ILE A 55 -9.66 7.32 -6.12
N ASP A 56 -9.21 6.89 -4.94
CA ASP A 56 -9.68 7.38 -3.64
C ASP A 56 -9.32 8.85 -3.39
N LEU A 57 -8.12 9.27 -3.80
CA LEU A 57 -7.68 10.67 -3.70
C LEU A 57 -8.66 11.64 -4.39
N PHE A 58 -9.31 11.19 -5.46
CA PHE A 58 -10.34 11.95 -6.18
C PHE A 58 -11.77 11.60 -5.74
N VAL A 59 -11.92 11.02 -4.55
CA VAL A 59 -13.16 10.72 -3.82
C VAL A 59 -14.06 9.71 -4.55
N LYS A 60 -13.54 8.97 -5.53
CA LYS A 60 -14.33 8.04 -6.34
C LYS A 60 -14.67 6.73 -5.65
N VAL A 61 -13.86 6.27 -4.70
CA VAL A 61 -14.15 5.02 -3.96
C VAL A 61 -15.37 5.17 -3.03
N LYS A 62 -15.65 6.38 -2.53
CA LYS A 62 -16.86 6.62 -1.71
C LYS A 62 -18.15 6.46 -2.51
N GLU A 63 -18.09 6.69 -3.83
CA GLU A 63 -19.23 6.58 -4.75
C GLU A 63 -19.48 5.12 -5.18
N TRP A 64 -18.56 4.19 -4.92
CA TRP A 64 -18.69 2.78 -5.32
C TRP A 64 -19.76 2.03 -4.53
N SER A 65 -20.47 1.16 -5.24
CA SER A 65 -21.37 0.17 -4.65
C SER A 65 -20.60 -0.82 -3.76
N GLN A 66 -21.31 -1.45 -2.83
CA GLN A 66 -20.71 -2.48 -1.98
C GLN A 66 -20.18 -3.67 -2.81
N LYS A 67 -20.82 -3.98 -3.94
CA LYS A 67 -20.38 -5.04 -4.85
C LYS A 67 -18.99 -4.75 -5.43
N GLU A 68 -18.76 -3.51 -5.88
CA GLU A 68 -17.45 -3.09 -6.40
C GLU A 68 -16.38 -3.14 -5.31
N LYS A 69 -16.70 -2.66 -4.09
CA LYS A 69 -15.77 -2.73 -2.95
C LYS A 69 -15.43 -4.18 -2.60
N ASN A 70 -16.42 -5.06 -2.52
CA ASN A 70 -16.20 -6.48 -2.21
C ASN A 70 -15.31 -7.16 -3.25
N LEU A 71 -15.50 -6.86 -4.54
CA LEU A 71 -14.68 -7.40 -5.61
C LEU A 71 -13.18 -7.01 -5.45
N TRP A 72 -12.91 -5.77 -5.02
CA TRP A 72 -11.55 -5.34 -4.65
C TRP A 72 -11.02 -6.04 -3.39
N VAL A 73 -11.84 -6.15 -2.34
CA VAL A 73 -11.47 -6.81 -1.08
C VAL A 73 -11.10 -8.27 -1.33
N ASP A 74 -11.91 -8.99 -2.11
CA ASP A 74 -11.68 -10.39 -2.47
C ASP A 74 -10.37 -10.52 -3.24
N PHE A 75 -10.16 -9.67 -4.26
CA PHE A 75 -8.93 -9.62 -5.02
C PHE A 75 -7.69 -9.39 -4.13
N ILE A 76 -7.68 -8.36 -3.29
CA ILE A 76 -6.55 -8.05 -2.41
C ILE A 76 -6.26 -9.21 -1.46
N ASN A 77 -7.30 -9.80 -0.87
CA ASN A 77 -7.15 -10.91 0.08
C ASN A 77 -6.67 -12.21 -0.56
N THR A 78 -6.71 -12.36 -1.90
CA THR A 78 -6.08 -13.51 -2.58
C THR A 78 -4.56 -13.56 -2.41
N PHE A 79 -3.94 -12.40 -2.17
CA PHE A 79 -2.49 -12.28 -1.96
C PHE A 79 -2.10 -12.47 -0.49
N GLN A 80 -3.05 -12.59 0.43
CA GLN A 80 -2.72 -12.75 1.85
C GLN A 80 -2.38 -14.20 2.18
N ASP A 81 -1.16 -14.42 2.66
CA ASP A 81 -0.72 -15.70 3.17
C ASP A 81 -1.36 -16.01 4.53
N LYS A 82 -1.97 -17.20 4.65
CA LYS A 82 -2.65 -17.65 5.86
C LYS A 82 -1.68 -17.92 7.02
N ASN A 83 -0.45 -18.32 6.71
CA ASN A 83 0.50 -18.78 7.73
C ASN A 83 1.13 -17.61 8.48
N SER A 84 1.58 -16.59 7.76
CA SER A 84 2.27 -15.42 8.29
C SER A 84 1.37 -14.18 8.46
N GLY A 85 0.30 -14.10 7.68
CA GLY A 85 -0.55 -12.91 7.57
C GLY A 85 -0.01 -11.83 6.62
N TYR A 86 1.17 -12.03 6.02
CA TYR A 86 1.73 -11.11 5.02
C TYR A 86 0.97 -11.18 3.69
N PHE A 87 1.07 -10.10 2.90
CA PHE A 87 0.63 -10.10 1.51
C PHE A 87 1.82 -10.39 0.60
N LEU A 88 1.74 -11.49 -0.15
CA LEU A 88 2.80 -11.97 -1.04
C LEU A 88 2.37 -11.71 -2.49
N PRO A 89 3.18 -11.00 -3.30
CA PRO A 89 2.95 -11.00 -4.73
C PRO A 89 3.15 -12.46 -5.17
N GLY A 90 2.20 -13.03 -5.93
CA GLY A 90 2.33 -14.41 -6.42
C GLY A 90 3.68 -14.67 -7.10
N TYR A 91 4.04 -15.95 -7.27
CA TYR A 91 5.34 -16.38 -7.78
C TYR A 91 5.81 -15.55 -8.99
N SER A 92 6.93 -14.84 -8.83
CA SER A 92 7.61 -14.16 -9.94
C SER A 92 8.66 -15.10 -10.53
N PRO A 93 8.53 -15.55 -11.79
CA PRO A 93 9.55 -16.38 -12.44
C PRO A 93 10.86 -15.61 -12.69
N TYR A 94 10.83 -14.29 -12.58
CA TYR A 94 11.99 -13.41 -12.61
C TYR A 94 12.34 -13.04 -11.17
N GLY A 95 13.36 -13.69 -10.62
CA GLY A 95 13.68 -13.72 -9.19
C GLY A 95 13.70 -12.35 -8.49
N ASN A 96 13.34 -12.36 -7.20
CA ASN A 96 13.56 -11.36 -6.15
C ASN A 96 13.37 -9.86 -6.44
N ASN A 97 12.80 -9.47 -7.58
CA ASN A 97 12.30 -8.10 -7.83
C ASN A 97 10.91 -7.89 -7.23
N THR A 98 10.51 -8.73 -6.29
CA THR A 98 9.34 -8.51 -5.45
C THR A 98 9.65 -7.33 -4.54
N LYS A 99 8.83 -6.27 -4.60
CA LYS A 99 8.89 -5.20 -3.59
C LYS A 99 8.94 -5.86 -2.20
N PRO A 100 9.71 -5.32 -1.24
CA PRO A 100 9.84 -5.94 0.08
C PRO A 100 8.47 -6.32 0.63
N VAL A 101 8.33 -7.53 1.19
CA VAL A 101 7.04 -8.06 1.67
C VAL A 101 6.29 -7.07 2.57
N HIS A 102 7.04 -6.30 3.36
CA HIS A 102 6.51 -5.23 4.20
C HIS A 102 5.87 -4.10 3.41
N GLN A 103 6.45 -3.68 2.28
CA GLN A 103 5.90 -2.63 1.43
C GLN A 103 4.58 -3.06 0.78
N ILE A 104 4.53 -4.31 0.27
CA ILE A 104 3.31 -4.86 -0.32
C ILE A 104 2.24 -5.01 0.75
N THR A 105 2.60 -5.57 1.91
CA THR A 105 1.69 -5.72 3.05
C THR A 105 1.12 -4.37 3.49
N CYS A 106 1.97 -3.34 3.63
CA CYS A 106 1.52 -1.99 3.96
C CYS A 106 0.55 -1.42 2.91
N SER A 107 0.85 -1.64 1.63
CA SER A 107 0.00 -1.19 0.52
C SER A 107 -1.37 -1.90 0.56
N CYS A 108 -1.39 -3.22 0.71
CA CYS A 108 -2.64 -3.99 0.79
C CYS A 108 -3.48 -3.62 2.01
N LEU A 109 -2.87 -3.43 3.19
CA LEU A 109 -3.58 -3.00 4.40
C LEU A 109 -4.17 -1.60 4.24
N SER A 110 -3.43 -0.68 3.62
CA SER A 110 -3.93 0.67 3.33
C SER A 110 -5.10 0.62 2.32
N ALA A 111 -5.00 -0.23 1.30
CA ALA A 111 -6.06 -0.43 0.31
C ALA A 111 -7.33 -1.01 0.96
N LEU A 112 -7.20 -1.99 1.84
CA LEU A 112 -8.33 -2.52 2.61
C LEU A 112 -8.94 -1.45 3.52
N SER A 113 -8.13 -0.58 4.13
CA SER A 113 -8.64 0.54 4.93
C SER A 113 -9.44 1.53 4.09
N VAL A 114 -8.98 1.88 2.88
CA VAL A 114 -9.73 2.73 1.93
C VAL A 114 -11.10 2.13 1.58
N LEU A 115 -11.17 0.80 1.51
CA LEU A 115 -12.40 0.05 1.22
C LEU A 115 -13.29 -0.19 2.46
N ASN A 116 -12.90 0.32 3.65
CA ASN A 116 -13.52 -0.01 4.94
C ASN A 116 -13.59 -1.52 5.22
N ALA A 117 -12.54 -2.25 4.84
CA ALA A 117 -12.43 -3.70 4.99
C ALA A 117 -11.27 -4.08 5.92
N ARG A 118 -11.19 -5.39 6.21
CA ARG A 118 -10.12 -5.98 7.04
C ARG A 118 -9.40 -7.09 6.28
N PRO A 119 -8.14 -7.38 6.64
CA PRO A 119 -7.46 -8.56 6.14
C PRO A 119 -8.23 -9.83 6.50
N LYS A 120 -8.20 -10.82 5.61
CA LYS A 120 -8.87 -12.11 5.76
C LYS A 120 -8.26 -12.98 6.87
N TYR A 121 -6.94 -12.94 7.03
CA TYR A 121 -6.19 -13.70 8.03
C TYR A 121 -5.52 -12.79 9.06
N GLU A 122 -5.25 -13.34 10.23
CA GLU A 122 -4.54 -12.65 11.31
C GLU A 122 -3.12 -12.22 10.88
N LEU A 123 -2.73 -10.99 11.22
CA LEU A 123 -1.40 -10.45 10.97
C LEU A 123 -0.39 -10.99 12.00
N LYS A 124 -0.04 -12.28 11.91
CA LYS A 124 0.79 -12.95 12.93
C LYS A 124 2.17 -12.31 13.13
N PHE A 125 2.71 -11.63 12.12
CA PHE A 125 3.95 -10.86 12.26
C PHE A 125 3.86 -9.71 13.26
N LEU A 126 2.65 -9.29 13.66
CA LEU A 126 2.42 -8.31 14.73
C LEU A 126 2.48 -8.94 16.12
N ASN A 127 2.50 -10.27 16.25
CA ASN A 127 2.54 -10.94 17.56
C ASN A 127 3.81 -10.68 18.36
N GLN A 128 4.87 -10.19 17.71
CA GLN A 128 6.08 -9.74 18.38
C GLN A 128 5.98 -8.29 18.90
N TRP A 129 4.90 -7.57 18.60
CA TRP A 129 4.67 -6.15 18.92
C TRP A 129 3.41 -5.94 19.77
N LYS A 130 3.08 -6.89 20.65
CA LYS A 130 1.81 -6.88 21.39
C LYS A 130 1.73 -5.77 22.42
N THR A 131 2.87 -5.39 22.97
CA THR A 131 2.97 -4.42 24.05
C THR A 131 3.82 -3.21 23.64
N LYS A 132 3.61 -2.09 24.34
CA LYS A 132 4.47 -0.92 24.21
C LYS A 132 5.94 -1.26 24.53
N ASP A 133 6.17 -2.18 25.45
CA ASP A 133 7.52 -2.59 25.86
C ASP A 133 8.23 -3.36 24.75
N ASP A 134 7.52 -4.19 23.98
CA ASP A 134 8.10 -4.88 22.81
C ASP A 134 8.68 -3.89 21.80
N ILE A 135 7.89 -2.86 21.48
CA ILE A 135 8.29 -1.79 20.55
C ILE A 135 9.46 -1.00 21.13
N HIS A 136 9.38 -0.61 22.40
CA HIS A 136 10.44 0.14 23.07
C HIS A 136 11.76 -0.64 23.10
N ASN A 137 11.71 -1.93 23.45
CA ASN A 137 12.88 -2.80 23.49
C ASN A 137 13.52 -2.96 22.11
N TYR A 138 12.73 -3.09 21.05
CA TYR A 138 13.26 -3.14 19.69
C TYR A 138 13.93 -1.83 19.28
N LEU A 139 13.28 -0.69 19.52
CA LEU A 139 13.85 0.62 19.18
C LEU A 139 15.16 0.86 19.93
N LYS A 140 15.22 0.49 21.22
CA LYS A 140 16.42 0.57 22.04
C LYS A 140 17.55 -0.30 21.48
N LYS A 141 17.29 -1.59 21.23
CA LYS A 141 18.29 -2.51 20.62
C LYS A 141 18.77 -2.01 19.26
N ARG A 142 17.86 -1.44 18.45
CA ARG A 142 18.22 -0.90 17.14
C ARG A 142 19.09 0.34 17.26
N LEU A 143 18.85 1.20 18.24
CA LEU A 143 19.69 2.36 18.53
C LEU A 143 21.09 1.92 18.99
N GLU A 144 21.17 1.00 19.94
CA GLU A 144 22.45 0.43 20.42
C GLU A 144 23.25 -0.21 19.28
N PHE A 145 22.59 -0.95 18.39
CA PHE A 145 23.22 -1.50 17.20
C PHE A 145 23.82 -0.40 16.29
N LEU A 146 23.06 0.66 16.02
CA LEU A 146 23.50 1.77 15.16
C LEU A 146 24.65 2.57 15.79
N GLU A 147 24.64 2.73 17.11
CA GLU A 147 25.74 3.38 17.85
C GLU A 147 27.02 2.54 17.79
N ASN A 148 26.91 1.23 18.03
CA ASN A 148 28.04 0.32 17.97
C ASN A 148 28.61 0.15 16.54
N ASP A 149 27.75 0.16 15.52
CA ASP A 149 28.14 0.16 14.11
C ASP A 149 28.92 1.44 13.75
N ARG A 150 28.41 2.62 14.18
CA ARG A 150 29.12 3.90 14.02
C ARG A 150 30.48 3.95 14.72
N LEU A 151 30.62 3.24 15.83
CA LEU A 151 31.86 3.15 16.60
C LEU A 151 32.83 2.07 16.06
N GLY A 152 32.48 1.35 14.99
CA GLY A 152 33.33 0.30 14.40
C GLY A 152 33.48 -0.93 15.29
N ILE A 153 32.61 -1.12 16.28
CA ILE A 153 32.72 -2.21 17.26
C ILE A 153 32.37 -3.56 16.61
N PHE A 154 31.60 -3.55 15.52
CA PHE A 154 31.17 -4.75 14.79
C PHE A 154 31.87 -4.97 13.44
N SER A 155 32.90 -4.18 13.09
CA SER A 155 33.73 -4.44 11.92
C SER A 155 34.87 -5.42 12.27
N LYS A 156 34.55 -6.72 12.26
CA LYS A 156 35.52 -7.83 12.13
C LYS A 156 34.93 -8.93 11.28
#